data_AF-A0A0M3HGC6-F1
#
_entry.id   AF-A0A0M3HGC6-F1
#
_cell.length_a   1.000
_cell.length_b   1.000
_cell.length_c   1.000
_cell.angle_alpha   90.00
_cell.angle_beta   90.00
_cell.angle_gamma   90.00
#
_symmetry.space_group_name_H-M   'P 1'
#
loop_
_entity.id
_entity.type
_entity.pdbx_description
1 polymer ?
#
loop_
_entity_poly.entity_id
_entity_poly.type
_entity_poly.pdbx_seq_one_letter_code
_entity_poly.pdbx_strand_id
1 'polypeptide(L)'
;MQIHVSDTSGEIAKLLDSSMIEKYNISDEQYDQRSESIRAWKKREGLGKKSDPTSEYIENSRKIAESIKVGSRCSVQLSNQPEKRGVVSYVGETKFRPGYWIGITYDEPVGKNDGSVEGVRYFTCMEKYGGFVRPQDVYIGDFPPLTSDREMEEI
;
A
#
# COMPACT_ATOMS: atom_id res chain seq x y z
N MET A 1 -12.33 -11.48 43.15
CA MET A 1 -11.70 -12.80 43.42
C MET A 1 -11.57 -13.51 42.10
N GLN A 2 -10.35 -13.66 41.58
CA GLN A 2 -10.07 -14.25 40.28
C GLN A 2 -9.42 -15.61 40.52
N ILE A 3 -10.09 -16.70 40.15
CA ILE A 3 -9.57 -18.06 40.33
C ILE A 3 -8.80 -18.42 39.05
N HIS A 4 -7.49 -18.55 39.17
CA HIS A 4 -6.64 -19.12 38.12
C HIS A 4 -6.65 -20.63 38.26
N VAL A 5 -7.18 -21.32 37.26
CA VAL A 5 -7.09 -22.79 37.13
C VAL A 5 -5.99 -23.08 36.13
N SER A 6 -4.96 -23.81 36.57
CA SER A 6 -3.88 -24.31 35.72
C SER A 6 -4.06 -25.82 35.58
N ASP A 7 -4.30 -26.30 34.36
CA ASP A 7 -4.36 -27.73 34.07
C ASP A 7 -2.93 -28.30 34.04
N THR A 8 -2.66 -29.27 34.91
CA THR A 8 -1.39 -29.98 35.02
C THR A 8 -1.41 -31.37 34.37
N SER A 9 -2.56 -31.83 33.86
CA SER A 9 -2.72 -33.18 33.31
C SER A 9 -2.09 -33.34 31.92
N GLY A 10 -1.90 -32.24 31.18
CA GLY A 10 -1.41 -32.25 29.81
C GLY A 10 -2.39 -32.87 28.80
N GLU A 11 -3.61 -33.24 29.23
CA GLU A 11 -4.62 -33.84 28.35
C GLU A 11 -5.20 -32.82 27.36
N ILE A 12 -5.29 -31.54 27.74
CA ILE A 12 -5.76 -30.47 26.85
C ILE A 12 -4.86 -30.34 25.60
N ALA A 13 -3.55 -30.58 25.73
CA ALA A 13 -2.62 -30.51 24.60
C ALA A 13 -2.95 -31.55 23.51
N LYS A 14 -3.49 -32.72 23.90
CA LYS A 14 -3.92 -33.76 22.96
C LYS A 14 -5.22 -33.40 22.23
N LEU A 15 -6.09 -32.60 22.84
CA LEU A 15 -7.34 -32.13 22.23
C LEU A 15 -7.14 -30.97 21.25
N LEU A 16 -6.02 -30.24 21.38
CA LEU A 16 -5.62 -29.17 20.47
C LEU A 16 -4.84 -29.68 19.25
N ASP A 17 -4.40 -30.94 19.28
CA ASP A 17 -3.69 -31.57 18.17
C ASP A 17 -4.64 -32.01 17.06
N SER A 18 -4.88 -31.09 16.13
CA SER A 18 -5.69 -31.32 14.94
C SER A 18 -4.95 -32.06 13.81
N SER A 19 -3.70 -32.48 14.03
CA SER A 19 -2.89 -33.18 12.99
C SER A 19 -3.44 -34.56 12.63
N MET A 20 -4.11 -35.22 13.57
CA MET A 20 -4.75 -36.54 13.41
C MET A 20 -6.18 -36.45 12.85
N ILE A 21 -6.70 -35.24 12.63
CA ILE A 21 -8.05 -35.04 12.11
C ILE A 21 -7.97 -34.98 10.59
N GLU A 22 -8.58 -35.95 9.91
CA GLU A 22 -8.81 -35.88 8.47
C GLU A 22 -9.67 -34.64 8.16
N LYS A 23 -9.02 -33.60 7.63
CA LYS A 23 -9.71 -32.40 7.19
C LYS A 23 -10.59 -32.77 6.00
N TYR A 24 -11.90 -32.63 6.18
CA TYR A 24 -12.86 -32.78 5.10
C TYR A 24 -12.48 -31.84 3.94
N ASN A 25 -12.19 -32.43 2.78
CA ASN A 25 -11.79 -31.70 1.58
C ASN A 25 -12.86 -31.94 0.51
N ILE A 26 -13.49 -30.87 0.04
CA ILE A 26 -14.54 -30.92 -0.98
C ILE A 26 -14.04 -30.13 -2.18
N SER A 27 -14.22 -30.66 -3.39
CA SER A 27 -13.83 -29.92 -4.59
C SER A 27 -14.70 -28.67 -4.76
N ASP A 28 -14.17 -27.67 -5.45
CA ASP A 28 -14.94 -26.46 -5.77
C ASP A 28 -16.22 -26.79 -6.53
N GLU A 29 -16.17 -27.73 -7.48
CA GLU A 29 -17.35 -28.20 -8.21
C GLU A 29 -18.38 -28.86 -7.29
N GLN A 30 -17.95 -29.72 -6.36
CA GLN A 30 -18.86 -30.39 -5.42
C GLN A 30 -19.46 -29.40 -4.40
N TYR A 31 -18.72 -28.37 -4.01
CA TYR A 31 -19.19 -27.30 -3.14
C TYR A 31 -20.25 -26.44 -3.84
N ASP A 32 -20.06 -26.15 -5.13
CA ASP A 32 -20.97 -25.34 -5.95
C ASP A 32 -22.32 -26.02 -6.22
N GLN A 33 -22.37 -27.36 -6.20
CA GLN A 33 -23.62 -28.11 -6.34
C GLN A 33 -24.49 -28.11 -5.05
N ARG A 34 -23.96 -27.63 -3.92
CA ARG A 34 -24.72 -27.57 -2.67
C ARG A 34 -25.57 -26.30 -2.61
N SER A 35 -26.90 -26.46 -2.65
CA SER A 35 -27.87 -25.37 -2.54
C SER A 35 -27.82 -24.65 -1.19
N GLU A 36 -27.46 -25.36 -0.11
CA GLU A 36 -27.32 -24.83 1.25
C GLU A 36 -25.91 -24.29 1.53
N SER A 37 -25.02 -24.21 0.53
CA SER A 37 -23.69 -23.66 0.73
C SER A 37 -23.73 -22.15 0.93
N ILE A 38 -22.75 -21.62 1.67
CA ILE A 38 -22.54 -20.17 1.83
C ILE A 38 -22.35 -19.50 0.45
N ARG A 39 -21.77 -20.20 -0.54
CA ARG A 39 -21.55 -19.68 -1.90
C ARG A 39 -22.87 -19.60 -2.69
N ALA A 40 -23.72 -20.62 -2.60
CA ALA A 40 -25.06 -20.60 -3.17
C ALA A 40 -25.93 -19.52 -2.50
N TRP A 41 -25.83 -19.37 -1.17
CA TRP A 41 -26.48 -18.31 -0.40
C TRP A 41 -26.01 -16.89 -0.81
N LYS A 42 -24.70 -16.66 -0.95
CA LYS A 42 -24.19 -15.37 -1.44
C LYS A 42 -24.68 -15.05 -2.87
N LYS A 43 -24.75 -16.06 -3.74
CA LYS A 43 -25.21 -15.92 -5.13
C LYS A 43 -26.69 -15.55 -5.21
N ARG A 44 -27.57 -16.20 -4.43
CA ARG A 44 -29.02 -15.90 -4.39
C ARG A 44 -29.33 -14.51 -3.83
N GLU A 45 -28.56 -14.05 -2.85
CA GLU A 45 -28.75 -12.74 -2.23
C GLU A 45 -28.08 -11.60 -3.03
N GLY A 46 -27.57 -11.88 -4.24
CA GLY A 46 -26.94 -10.87 -5.09
C GLY A 46 -25.60 -10.33 -4.54
N LEU A 47 -25.05 -10.96 -3.50
CA LEU A 47 -23.70 -10.70 -2.99
C LEU A 47 -22.70 -11.40 -3.92
N GLY A 48 -22.56 -10.86 -5.13
CA GLY A 48 -21.51 -11.24 -6.08
C GLY A 48 -20.13 -11.09 -5.44
N LYS A 49 -19.10 -11.67 -6.08
CA LYS A 49 -17.70 -11.42 -5.74
C LYS A 49 -17.51 -9.89 -5.73
N LYS A 50 -17.54 -9.24 -4.56
CA LYS A 50 -16.94 -7.92 -4.42
C LYS A 50 -15.52 -8.10 -4.94
N SER A 51 -15.08 -7.20 -5.83
CA SER A 51 -13.67 -7.11 -6.19
C SER A 51 -12.87 -7.30 -4.91
N ASP A 52 -11.89 -8.20 -4.91
CA ASP A 52 -10.95 -8.25 -3.79
C ASP A 52 -10.48 -6.80 -3.61
N PRO A 53 -10.64 -6.18 -2.42
CA PRO A 53 -10.31 -4.76 -2.22
C PRO A 53 -8.88 -4.44 -2.68
N THR A 54 -8.01 -5.45 -2.59
CA THR A 54 -6.65 -5.46 -3.11
C THR A 54 -6.57 -5.30 -4.64
N SER A 55 -7.40 -6.00 -5.42
CA SER A 55 -7.38 -5.94 -6.89
C SER A 55 -7.82 -4.57 -7.41
N GLU A 56 -8.85 -3.98 -6.79
CA GLU A 56 -9.36 -2.67 -7.18
C GLU A 56 -8.37 -1.55 -6.83
N TYR A 57 -7.74 -1.63 -5.66
CA TYR A 57 -6.69 -0.70 -5.25
C TYR A 57 -5.47 -0.73 -6.20
N ILE A 58 -5.04 -1.92 -6.60
CA ILE A 58 -3.91 -2.10 -7.52
C ILE A 58 -4.23 -1.48 -8.88
N GLU A 59 -5.40 -1.79 -9.43
CA GLU A 59 -5.84 -1.25 -10.72
C GLU A 59 -5.99 0.27 -10.68
N ASN A 60 -6.56 0.81 -9.59
CA ASN A 60 -6.68 2.25 -9.42
C ASN A 60 -5.30 2.93 -9.31
N SER A 61 -4.39 2.37 -8.51
CA SER A 61 -3.02 2.89 -8.39
C SER A 61 -2.29 2.91 -9.73
N ARG A 62 -2.48 1.87 -10.54
CA ARG A 62 -1.92 1.78 -11.90
C ARG A 62 -2.47 2.87 -12.81
N LYS A 63 -3.80 3.04 -12.85
CA LYS A 63 -4.45 4.08 -13.67
C LYS A 63 -3.97 5.48 -13.31
N ILE A 64 -3.85 5.78 -12.01
CA ILE A 64 -3.32 7.06 -11.55
C ILE A 64 -1.85 7.22 -12.00
N ALA A 65 -1.02 6.20 -11.81
CA ALA A 65 0.38 6.25 -12.23
C ALA A 65 0.53 6.47 -13.75
N GLU A 66 -0.27 5.80 -14.58
CA GLU A 66 -0.27 5.97 -16.04
C GLU A 66 -0.66 7.39 -16.48
N SER A 67 -1.42 8.13 -15.67
CA SER A 67 -1.76 9.53 -15.92
C SER A 67 -0.63 10.51 -15.56
N ILE A 68 0.34 10.09 -14.75
CA ILE A 68 1.43 10.93 -14.24
C ILE A 68 2.64 10.82 -15.17
N LYS A 69 3.17 11.98 -15.59
CA LYS A 69 4.35 12.05 -16.46
C LYS A 69 5.60 12.50 -15.71
N VAL A 70 6.72 11.85 -15.96
CA VAL A 70 8.05 12.30 -15.51
C VAL A 70 8.31 13.71 -16.04
N GLY A 71 8.89 14.57 -15.20
CA GLY A 71 9.12 15.99 -15.45
C GLY A 71 7.98 16.91 -14.99
N SER A 72 6.83 16.36 -14.60
CA SER A 72 5.70 17.19 -14.14
C SER A 72 5.97 17.78 -12.76
N ARG A 73 5.56 19.03 -12.56
CA ARG A 73 5.46 19.64 -11.23
C ARG A 73 4.36 18.95 -10.43
N CYS A 74 4.63 18.72 -9.15
CA CYS A 74 3.71 18.03 -8.27
C CYS A 74 3.75 18.55 -6.84
N SER A 75 2.64 18.37 -6.15
CA SER A 75 2.51 18.44 -4.70
C SER A 75 2.28 17.04 -4.14
N VAL A 76 2.93 16.74 -3.03
CA VAL A 76 2.77 15.51 -2.25
C VAL A 76 2.04 15.83 -0.96
N GLN A 77 0.90 15.17 -0.75
CA GLN A 77 0.10 15.34 0.47
C GLN A 77 0.01 14.01 1.19
N LEU A 78 0.63 13.93 2.37
CA LEU A 78 0.55 12.79 3.27
C LEU A 78 -0.19 13.24 4.54
N SER A 79 -1.10 12.41 5.04
CA SER A 79 -2.03 12.78 6.13
C SER A 79 -1.41 13.35 7.41
N ASN A 80 -0.13 13.06 7.68
CA ASN A 80 0.59 13.51 8.87
C ASN A 80 1.90 14.26 8.56
N GLN A 81 2.03 14.86 7.37
CA GLN A 81 3.21 15.64 7.00
C GLN A 81 2.80 16.94 6.31
N PRO A 82 3.63 17.99 6.39
CA PRO A 82 3.42 19.19 5.58
C PRO A 82 3.45 18.85 4.09
N GLU A 83 2.79 19.69 3.29
CA GLU A 83 2.88 19.64 1.84
C GLU A 83 4.35 19.70 1.41
N LYS A 84 4.73 18.83 0.46
CA LYS A 84 6.06 18.84 -0.15
C LYS A 84 5.91 19.02 -1.64
N ARG A 85 6.68 19.92 -2.24
CA ARG A 85 6.65 20.18 -3.68
C ARG A 85 7.92 19.68 -4.35
N GLY A 86 7.79 19.36 -5.63
CA GLY A 86 8.90 18.81 -6.39
C GLY A 86 8.52 18.46 -7.82
N VAL A 87 9.40 17.67 -8.44
CA VAL A 87 9.28 17.17 -9.80
C VAL A 87 9.21 15.66 -9.80
N VAL A 88 8.26 15.11 -10.54
CA VAL A 88 8.17 13.67 -10.79
C VAL A 88 9.42 13.23 -11.57
N SER A 89 10.21 12.33 -10.98
CA SER A 89 11.46 11.83 -11.56
C SER A 89 11.41 10.34 -11.90
N TYR A 90 10.40 9.62 -11.42
CA TYR A 90 10.18 8.21 -11.73
C TYR A 90 8.70 7.84 -11.61
N VAL A 91 8.22 6.95 -12.48
CA VAL A 91 6.86 6.38 -12.42
C VAL A 91 6.97 4.90 -12.78
N GLY A 92 6.58 4.01 -11.87
CA GLY A 92 6.60 2.57 -12.17
C GLY A 92 6.65 1.68 -10.94
N GLU A 93 6.76 0.38 -11.18
CA GLU A 93 7.00 -0.62 -10.14
C GLU A 93 8.45 -0.59 -9.65
N THR A 94 8.69 -1.01 -8.41
CA THR A 94 10.02 -0.97 -7.81
C THR A 94 10.43 -2.32 -7.26
N LYS A 95 11.74 -2.51 -7.07
CA LYS A 95 12.30 -3.74 -6.49
C LYS A 95 12.15 -3.81 -4.97
N PHE A 96 12.03 -2.67 -4.30
CA PHE A 96 11.97 -2.60 -2.84
C PHE A 96 10.58 -2.96 -2.30
N ARG A 97 9.48 -2.60 -3.00
CA ARG A 97 8.10 -2.90 -2.57
C ARG A 97 7.14 -3.03 -3.76
N PRO A 98 6.18 -3.96 -3.70
CA PRO A 98 5.22 -4.18 -4.78
C PRO A 98 4.27 -2.98 -5.01
N GLY A 99 3.70 -2.96 -6.20
CA GLY A 99 2.79 -1.93 -6.69
C GLY A 99 3.51 -0.73 -7.32
N TYR A 100 2.73 0.18 -7.89
CA TYR A 100 3.25 1.40 -8.49
C TYR A 100 3.75 2.38 -7.42
N TRP A 101 4.82 3.08 -7.77
CA TRP A 101 5.44 4.13 -7.00
C TRP A 101 5.79 5.32 -7.89
N ILE A 102 5.70 6.50 -7.30
CA ILE A 102 6.14 7.75 -7.91
C ILE A 102 7.40 8.20 -7.19
N GLY A 103 8.51 8.29 -7.92
CA GLY A 103 9.74 8.88 -7.42
C GLY A 103 9.74 10.38 -7.69
N ILE A 104 10.07 11.16 -6.67
CA ILE A 104 9.99 12.62 -6.68
C ILE A 104 11.33 13.18 -6.27
N THR A 105 11.79 14.19 -7.00
CA THR A 105 12.86 15.09 -6.58
C THR A 105 12.20 16.33 -5.98
N TYR A 106 12.26 16.45 -4.66
CA TYR A 106 11.71 17.58 -3.92
C TYR A 106 12.51 18.86 -4.19
N ASP A 107 11.89 20.00 -3.92
CA ASP A 107 12.58 21.31 -4.01
C ASP A 107 13.46 21.57 -2.78
N GLU A 108 13.12 20.95 -1.65
CA GLU A 108 13.77 21.09 -0.34
C GLU A 108 14.33 19.73 0.13
N PRO A 109 15.28 19.69 1.10
CA PRO A 109 15.88 18.46 1.62
C PRO A 109 14.94 17.67 2.57
N VAL A 110 13.69 17.45 2.14
CA VAL A 110 12.59 16.82 2.90
C VAL A 110 12.30 15.37 2.47
N GLY A 111 13.13 14.84 1.56
CA GLY A 111 13.16 13.48 1.07
C GLY A 111 13.92 12.52 1.99
N LYS A 112 14.09 11.28 1.50
CA LYS A 112 14.69 10.16 2.25
C LYS A 112 15.89 9.54 1.55
N ASN A 113 16.12 9.85 0.28
CA ASN A 113 17.16 9.23 -0.53
C ASN A 113 17.69 10.21 -1.59
N ASP A 114 18.60 9.71 -2.44
CA ASP A 114 19.24 10.42 -3.55
C ASP A 114 18.73 9.90 -4.92
N GLY A 115 17.58 9.25 -4.94
CA GLY A 115 17.02 8.53 -6.10
C GLY A 115 17.42 7.05 -6.19
N SER A 116 18.16 6.54 -5.23
CA SER A 116 18.42 5.10 -5.05
C SER A 116 17.79 4.53 -3.78
N VAL A 117 17.37 3.26 -3.83
CA VAL A 117 16.84 2.52 -2.68
C VAL A 117 17.39 1.09 -2.73
N GLU A 118 17.96 0.61 -1.63
CA GLU A 118 18.53 -0.75 -1.52
C GLU A 118 19.54 -1.08 -2.64
N GLY A 119 20.39 -0.11 -3.00
CA GLY A 119 21.43 -0.27 -4.03
C GLY A 119 20.94 -0.19 -5.48
N VAL A 120 19.63 0.01 -5.70
CA VAL A 120 19.04 0.17 -7.04
C VAL A 120 18.76 1.64 -7.28
N ARG A 121 19.32 2.19 -8.38
CA ARG A 121 19.06 3.57 -8.81
C ARG A 121 17.86 3.64 -9.74
N TYR A 122 16.94 4.55 -9.44
CA TYR A 122 15.74 4.81 -10.23
C TYR A 122 15.81 6.19 -10.89
N PHE A 123 16.34 7.18 -10.17
CA PHE A 123 16.60 8.54 -10.66
C PHE A 123 17.83 9.13 -9.94
N THR A 124 18.22 10.36 -10.28
CA THR A 124 19.40 11.02 -9.69
C THR A 124 18.99 12.36 -9.12
N CYS A 125 19.30 12.60 -7.85
CA CYS A 125 19.14 13.89 -7.18
C CYS A 125 20.11 13.99 -6.00
N MET A 126 20.11 15.14 -5.32
CA MET A 126 20.91 15.35 -4.10
C MET A 126 20.41 14.46 -2.95
N GLU A 127 21.29 14.16 -2.01
CA GLU A 127 20.92 13.41 -0.81
C GLU A 127 19.81 14.14 -0.03
N LYS A 128 18.78 13.40 0.40
CA LYS A 128 17.57 13.93 1.06
C LYS A 128 16.65 14.73 0.15
N TYR A 129 16.86 14.77 -1.16
CA TYR A 129 15.91 15.37 -2.11
C TYR A 129 15.02 14.33 -2.80
N GLY A 130 15.39 13.06 -2.78
CA GLY A 130 14.63 11.98 -3.39
C GLY A 130 13.60 11.37 -2.43
N GLY A 131 12.41 11.04 -2.93
CA GLY A 131 11.42 10.27 -2.19
C GLY A 131 10.57 9.39 -3.11
N PHE A 132 9.99 8.33 -2.52
CA PHE A 132 8.99 7.49 -3.18
C PHE A 132 7.68 7.54 -2.41
N VAL A 133 6.58 7.76 -3.12
CA VAL A 133 5.22 7.81 -2.58
C VAL A 133 4.27 7.02 -3.47
N ARG A 134 3.06 6.78 -2.96
CA ARG A 134 2.03 6.09 -3.74
C ARG A 134 1.35 7.06 -4.71
N PRO A 135 0.84 6.58 -5.86
CA PRO A 135 0.21 7.43 -6.85
C PRO A 135 -0.93 8.31 -6.29
N GLN A 136 -1.73 7.79 -5.34
CA GLN A 136 -2.84 8.55 -4.75
C GLN A 136 -2.42 9.74 -3.88
N ASP A 137 -1.15 9.83 -3.49
CA ASP A 137 -0.62 10.92 -2.65
C ASP A 137 0.01 12.05 -3.48
N VAL A 138 -0.04 11.96 -4.81
CA VAL A 138 0.62 12.87 -5.76
C VAL A 138 -0.41 13.65 -6.57
N TYR A 139 -0.31 14.97 -6.50
CA TYR A 139 -1.15 15.90 -7.24
C TYR A 139 -0.30 16.62 -8.29
N ILE A 140 -0.63 16.44 -9.57
CA ILE A 140 0.05 17.10 -10.69
C ILE A 140 -0.62 18.45 -10.98
N GLY A 141 0.18 19.49 -11.22
CA GLY A 141 -0.36 20.82 -11.51
C GLY A 141 0.71 21.90 -11.49
N ASP A 142 0.25 23.15 -11.50
CA ASP A 142 1.13 24.31 -11.36
C ASP A 142 1.49 24.50 -9.87
N PHE A 143 2.50 23.77 -9.44
CA PHE A 143 3.05 23.82 -8.09
C PHE A 143 4.46 24.40 -8.16
N PRO A 144 4.63 25.74 -8.23
CA PRO A 144 5.96 26.34 -8.17
C PRO A 144 6.63 26.01 -6.83
N PRO A 145 7.98 26.05 -6.76
CA PRO A 145 8.70 25.94 -5.50
C PRO A 145 8.14 26.92 -4.47
N LEU A 146 8.07 26.49 -3.21
CA LEU A 146 7.73 27.40 -2.13
C LEU A 146 8.89 28.39 -2.00
N THR A 147 8.66 29.65 -2.38
CA THR A 147 9.62 30.71 -2.08
C THR A 147 9.66 30.86 -0.57
N SER A 148 10.87 30.79 -0.02
CA SER A 148 11.14 31.03 1.40
C SER A 148 10.98 32.51 1.72
N ASP A 149 9.78 33.06 1.54
CA ASP A 149 9.46 34.43 1.96
C ASP A 149 9.47 34.57 3.50
N ARG A 150 9.69 33.46 4.21
CA ARG A 150 9.82 33.38 5.66
C ARG A 150 11.19 33.77 6.22
N GLU A 151 12.21 34.00 5.40
CA GLU A 151 13.54 34.44 5.87
C GLU A 151 13.80 35.96 5.69
N MET A 152 12.79 36.75 5.30
CA MET A 152 12.95 38.20 5.05
C MET A 152 12.00 39.09 5.88
N GLU A 153 11.50 38.60 7.02
CA GLU A 153 10.71 39.42 7.98
C GLU A 153 11.37 39.61 9.36
N GLU A 154 12.65 39.23 9.53
CA GLU A 154 13.45 39.61 10.71
C GLU A 154 14.76 40.30 10.29
N ILE A 155 14.65 41.56 9.85
CA ILE A 155 15.72 42.57 9.99
C ILE A 155 15.08 43.90 10.43
#